data_AF-K0KYQ8-F1
#
_entry.id   AF-K0KYQ8-F1
#
_cell.length_a   1.000
_cell.length_b   1.000
_cell.length_c   1.000
_cell.angle_alpha   90.00
_cell.angle_beta   90.00
_cell.angle_gamma   90.00
#
_symmetry.space_group_name_H-M   'P 1'
#
loop_
_entity.id
_entity.type
_entity.pdbx_description
1 polymer ?
#
loop_
_entity_poly.entity_id
_entity_poly.type
_entity_poly.pdbx_seq_one_letter_code
_entity_poly.pdbx_strand_id
1 'polypeptide(L)'
;MLFSSLFKSAVAATLIGSSVASPAQHAHNEHKRGVVVVTHTSTVIVTAGQNQVVGGQSTTRTFSTVDTGLAAPSSLSTTISRDAPVADFSSHTFSYSSDATTTLASASTTSTKEESSVAPSSTSSTSSAALPSSTGGNNFSDGKGVTYSPYTASGQCKSSDEVKKDVSALKGFEIIRLYGVDCNQVENVLQAKADGQKVFLGVYFVDQIQDGVNQIADAIEKYSSWDDVHTVSIGNELVNGGLASVSQVGEYVQAGKSALKSRGYTGPVVSVDTFIATINNPGLCEHSDYIAVNAHAYFDQNTEAQDAGEWVLLQIQRVWTACGADKSVFITESGWPSRGDTYGKAVASKEAQKSAIESIKSTVGDSVILFNAYNDLWKADGAQNCEKYWGILSN
;
A
#
# COMPACT_ATOMS: atom_id res chain seq x y z
N MET A 1 -7.65 13.29 85.78
CA MET A 1 -8.66 12.28 86.17
C MET A 1 -8.82 11.29 85.03
N LEU A 2 -8.43 10.04 85.30
CA LEU A 2 -9.04 8.76 84.87
C LEU A 2 -9.43 8.56 83.37
N PHE A 3 -9.17 7.44 82.67
CA PHE A 3 -8.59 6.12 82.96
C PHE A 3 -8.39 5.42 81.59
N SER A 4 -7.28 4.69 81.41
CA SER A 4 -7.15 3.36 80.75
C SER A 4 -7.64 3.18 79.27
N SER A 5 -7.21 2.22 78.45
CA SER A 5 -6.23 1.13 78.46
C SER A 5 -6.48 0.39 77.13
N LEU A 6 -5.39 0.00 76.45
CA LEU A 6 -5.22 -1.16 75.56
C LEU A 6 -6.39 -1.66 74.67
N PHE A 7 -6.13 -1.92 73.38
CA PHE A 7 -5.88 -3.28 72.85
C PHE A 7 -5.63 -3.31 71.32
N LYS A 8 -4.48 -3.90 70.96
CA LYS A 8 -4.16 -4.86 69.89
C LYS A 8 -4.55 -4.62 68.41
N SER A 9 -3.50 -4.70 67.59
CA SER A 9 -3.35 -5.26 66.25
C SER A 9 -4.55 -5.94 65.60
N ALA A 10 -4.85 -5.53 64.36
CA ALA A 10 -5.50 -6.37 63.36
C ALA A 10 -5.03 -5.99 61.93
N VAL A 11 -4.22 -6.89 61.37
CA VAL A 11 -4.28 -7.44 60.00
C VAL A 11 -4.53 -6.46 58.83
N ALA A 12 -3.48 -6.29 58.03
CA ALA A 12 -3.54 -5.82 56.66
C ALA A 12 -4.37 -6.80 55.80
N ALA A 13 -5.45 -6.31 55.19
CA ALA A 13 -6.18 -6.98 54.13
C ALA A 13 -5.92 -6.23 52.82
N THR A 14 -4.94 -6.71 52.06
CA THR A 14 -4.68 -6.28 50.68
C THR A 14 -5.73 -6.95 49.79
N LEU A 15 -6.75 -6.20 49.35
CA LEU A 15 -7.65 -6.65 48.30
C LEU A 15 -7.04 -6.31 46.94
N ILE A 16 -6.72 -7.37 46.22
CA ILE A 16 -6.22 -7.40 44.85
C ILE A 16 -7.35 -6.90 43.94
N GLY A 17 -7.18 -5.70 43.39
CA GLY A 17 -7.96 -5.23 42.25
C GLY A 17 -7.21 -5.55 40.97
N SER A 18 -7.50 -6.70 40.36
CA SER A 18 -7.01 -7.07 39.03
C SER A 18 -7.72 -6.19 37.99
N SER A 19 -7.13 -5.06 37.62
CA SER A 19 -7.52 -4.36 36.40
C SER A 19 -7.08 -5.21 35.21
N VAL A 20 -8.03 -5.97 34.66
CA VAL A 20 -7.92 -6.55 33.32
C VAL A 20 -7.79 -5.41 32.32
N ALA A 21 -6.56 -5.12 31.90
CA ALA A 21 -6.29 -4.35 30.70
C ALA A 21 -6.88 -5.14 29.52
N SER A 22 -8.00 -4.67 28.99
CA SER A 22 -8.47 -5.14 27.69
C SER A 22 -7.44 -4.67 26.66
N PRO A 23 -6.86 -5.56 25.83
CA PRO A 23 -6.02 -5.11 24.73
C PRO A 23 -6.88 -4.25 23.82
N ALA A 24 -6.41 -3.02 23.55
CA ALA A 24 -6.94 -2.20 22.49
C ALA A 24 -6.91 -3.05 21.21
N GLN A 25 -8.09 -3.40 20.70
CA GLN A 25 -8.21 -4.03 19.39
C GLN A 25 -7.73 -3.00 18.37
N HIS A 26 -6.48 -3.14 17.93
CA HIS A 26 -6.01 -2.50 16.70
C HIS A 26 -6.82 -3.11 15.56
N ALA A 27 -7.81 -2.36 15.08
CA ALA A 27 -8.56 -2.71 13.88
C ALA A 27 -7.62 -2.53 12.67
N HIS A 28 -6.97 -3.60 12.24
CA HIS A 28 -6.43 -3.68 10.90
C HIS A 28 -7.63 -3.75 9.95
N ASN A 29 -7.78 -2.77 9.07
CA ASN A 29 -8.81 -2.80 8.02
C ASN A 29 -8.51 -3.98 7.08
N GLU A 30 -9.13 -5.13 7.34
CA GLU A 30 -9.23 -6.29 6.44
C GLU A 30 -10.18 -5.98 5.27
N HIS A 31 -9.86 -5.00 4.43
CA HIS A 31 -10.64 -4.74 3.23
C HIS A 31 -9.76 -4.41 2.02
N LYS A 32 -8.81 -5.29 1.68
CA LYS A 32 -8.47 -5.50 0.26
C LYS A 32 -9.55 -6.41 -0.34
N ARG A 33 -10.75 -5.85 -0.60
CA ARG A 33 -11.72 -6.52 -1.50
C ARG A 33 -11.05 -6.60 -2.86
N GLY A 34 -10.95 -7.80 -3.43
CA GLY A 34 -10.44 -7.98 -4.79
C GLY A 34 -11.23 -7.11 -5.75
N VAL A 35 -10.61 -6.03 -6.22
CA VAL A 35 -11.16 -5.19 -7.28
C VAL A 35 -10.98 -5.99 -8.56
N VAL A 36 -12.08 -6.56 -9.05
CA VAL A 36 -12.15 -7.04 -10.43
C VAL A 36 -12.16 -5.79 -11.31
N VAL A 37 -11.02 -5.47 -11.90
CA VAL A 37 -10.94 -4.43 -12.93
C VAL A 37 -11.63 -4.97 -14.19
N VAL A 38 -12.91 -4.65 -14.34
CA VAL A 38 -13.60 -4.84 -15.62
C VAL A 38 -13.12 -3.70 -16.53
N THR A 39 -12.15 -3.99 -17.38
CA THR A 39 -11.73 -3.07 -18.44
C THR A 39 -12.85 -3.00 -19.48
N HIS A 40 -13.70 -1.97 -19.40
CA HIS A 40 -14.60 -1.64 -20.50
C HIS A 40 -13.78 -0.99 -21.62
N THR A 41 -13.36 -1.79 -22.58
CA THR A 41 -12.78 -1.28 -23.82
C THR A 41 -13.92 -0.77 -24.70
N SER A 42 -14.19 0.54 -24.68
CA SER A 42 -15.08 1.17 -25.66
C SER A 42 -14.30 1.34 -26.96
N THR A 43 -14.47 0.41 -27.90
CA THR A 43 -13.95 0.57 -29.26
C THR A 43 -14.89 1.49 -30.02
N VAL A 44 -14.52 2.76 -30.17
CA VAL A 44 -15.22 3.68 -31.06
C VAL A 44 -14.79 3.39 -32.49
N ILE A 45 -15.60 2.62 -33.22
CA ILE A 45 -15.43 2.46 -34.67
C ILE A 45 -16.02 3.71 -35.33
N VAL A 46 -15.16 4.66 -35.69
CA VAL A 46 -15.55 5.76 -36.56
C VAL A 46 -15.66 5.22 -37.98
N THR A 47 -16.87 4.81 -38.38
CA THR A 47 -17.15 4.54 -39.78
C THR A 47 -17.27 5.88 -40.49
N ALA A 48 -16.27 6.24 -41.29
CA ALA A 48 -16.39 7.35 -42.22
C ALA A 48 -17.46 6.99 -43.26
N GLY A 49 -18.70 7.38 -42.98
CA GLY A 49 -19.75 7.46 -43.99
C GLY A 49 -19.32 8.42 -45.09
N GLN A 50 -19.68 8.09 -46.33
CA GLN A 50 -19.28 8.72 -47.58
C GLN A 50 -18.75 10.17 -47.52
N ASN A 51 -17.61 10.38 -48.19
CA ASN A 51 -16.95 11.67 -48.47
C ASN A 51 -17.88 12.89 -48.35
N GLN A 52 -17.83 13.55 -47.20
CA GLN A 52 -18.25 14.95 -47.09
C GLN A 52 -17.06 15.81 -47.53
N VAL A 53 -17.19 16.51 -48.65
CA VAL A 53 -16.23 17.53 -49.08
C VAL A 53 -16.40 18.72 -48.15
N VAL A 54 -15.57 18.81 -47.11
CA VAL A 54 -15.44 20.02 -46.30
C VAL A 54 -14.45 20.94 -47.01
N GLY A 55 -14.92 22.10 -47.46
CA GLY A 55 -14.07 23.13 -48.04
C GLY A 55 -13.11 23.69 -46.99
N GLY A 56 -11.80 23.46 -47.20
CA GLY A 56 -10.73 23.98 -46.35
C GLY A 56 -9.54 23.01 -46.35
N GLN A 57 -8.31 23.52 -46.43
CA GLN A 57 -7.12 22.67 -46.56
C GLN A 57 -6.98 21.71 -45.37
N SER A 58 -7.07 20.41 -45.62
CA SER A 58 -6.75 19.35 -44.64
C SER A 58 -5.42 18.71 -45.01
N THR A 59 -4.43 18.85 -44.14
CA THR A 59 -3.20 18.04 -44.12
C THR A 59 -3.48 16.72 -43.41
N THR A 60 -3.97 15.72 -44.12
CA THR A 60 -4.09 14.35 -43.59
C THR A 60 -3.05 13.46 -44.25
N ARG A 61 -2.09 12.95 -43.48
CA ARG A 61 -1.15 11.91 -43.92
C ARG A 61 -1.83 10.55 -43.90
N THR A 62 -1.72 9.80 -45.00
CA THR A 62 -2.25 8.45 -45.18
C THR A 62 -1.39 7.45 -44.39
N PHE A 63 -2.00 6.67 -43.49
CA PHE A 63 -1.40 5.44 -42.96
C PHE A 63 -1.96 4.25 -43.73
N SER A 64 -1.08 3.36 -44.20
CA SER A 64 -1.47 2.11 -44.87
C SER A 64 -1.99 1.12 -43.83
N THR A 65 -3.17 0.56 -44.07
CA THR A 65 -3.78 -0.51 -43.26
C THR A 65 -2.99 -1.81 -43.39
N VAL A 66 -2.58 -2.37 -42.25
CA VAL A 66 -2.14 -3.77 -42.13
C VAL A 66 -3.40 -4.62 -41.96
N ASP A 67 -3.61 -5.55 -42.88
CA ASP A 67 -4.73 -6.48 -42.89
C ASP A 67 -4.50 -7.58 -41.83
N THR A 68 -5.35 -7.62 -40.80
CA THR A 68 -5.43 -8.76 -39.88
C THR A 68 -6.82 -9.34 -39.96
N GLY A 69 -7.00 -10.32 -40.85
CA GLY A 69 -8.21 -11.11 -40.96
C GLY A 69 -8.51 -11.86 -39.67
N LEU A 70 -9.53 -11.41 -38.94
CA LEU A 70 -10.14 -12.12 -37.81
C LEU A 70 -11.66 -12.14 -37.99
N ALA A 71 -12.22 -13.32 -37.78
CA ALA A 71 -13.61 -13.67 -38.06
C ALA A 71 -14.63 -12.87 -37.22
N ALA A 72 -15.79 -12.58 -37.83
CA ALA A 72 -16.88 -11.78 -37.26
C ALA A 72 -17.55 -12.44 -36.04
N PRO A 73 -17.89 -11.68 -34.97
CA PRO A 73 -18.75 -12.17 -33.91
C PRO A 73 -20.24 -11.93 -34.20
N SER A 74 -21.06 -12.91 -33.81
CA SER A 74 -22.53 -12.93 -33.87
C SER A 74 -23.17 -11.86 -32.97
N SER A 75 -24.09 -11.05 -33.51
CA SER A 75 -24.86 -10.05 -32.77
C SER A 75 -26.19 -10.60 -32.24
N LEU A 76 -26.44 -10.52 -30.94
CA LEU A 76 -27.78 -10.54 -30.34
C LEU A 76 -28.13 -9.11 -29.91
N SER A 77 -29.24 -8.57 -30.42
CA SER A 77 -29.77 -7.26 -30.02
C SER A 77 -31.10 -7.42 -29.32
N THR A 78 -31.25 -6.79 -28.14
CA THR A 78 -32.53 -6.60 -27.45
C THR A 78 -32.87 -5.12 -27.51
N THR A 79 -34.05 -4.79 -28.05
CA THR A 79 -34.57 -3.42 -28.16
C THR A 79 -35.53 -3.16 -26.99
N ILE A 80 -35.34 -2.07 -26.24
CA ILE A 80 -36.34 -1.55 -25.30
C ILE A 80 -36.81 -0.19 -25.83
N SER A 81 -38.07 -0.13 -26.25
CA SER A 81 -38.76 1.13 -26.58
C SER A 81 -39.30 1.79 -25.33
N ARG A 82 -39.10 3.10 -25.19
CA ARG A 82 -39.74 3.93 -24.15
C ARG A 82 -40.60 5.00 -24.83
N ASP A 83 -41.90 4.75 -24.93
CA ASP A 83 -42.88 5.78 -25.23
C ASP A 83 -43.16 6.60 -23.96
N ALA A 84 -43.09 7.92 -24.08
CA ALA A 84 -43.62 8.84 -23.08
C ALA A 84 -44.38 9.95 -23.80
N PRO A 85 -45.58 10.33 -23.34
CA PRO A 85 -46.12 11.66 -23.59
C PRO A 85 -45.74 12.62 -22.45
N VAL A 86 -45.51 13.86 -22.85
CA VAL A 86 -45.12 15.02 -22.01
C VAL A 86 -46.33 15.55 -21.24
N ALA A 87 -46.15 15.91 -19.96
CA ALA A 87 -46.97 16.89 -19.24
C ALA A 87 -46.20 17.51 -18.06
N ASP A 88 -46.72 18.63 -17.59
CA ASP A 88 -46.03 19.86 -17.19
C ASP A 88 -45.87 20.08 -15.66
N PHE A 89 -45.09 21.10 -15.30
CA PHE A 89 -44.80 21.74 -13.99
C PHE A 89 -45.62 21.36 -12.72
N SER A 90 -44.93 21.08 -11.59
CA SER A 90 -44.81 21.98 -10.41
C SER A 90 -44.55 21.24 -9.07
N SER A 91 -43.53 21.73 -8.36
CA SER A 91 -43.39 21.91 -6.90
C SER A 91 -43.67 20.80 -5.85
N HIS A 92 -42.64 20.60 -5.01
CA HIS A 92 -42.64 20.33 -3.56
C HIS A 92 -42.43 18.91 -2.99
N THR A 93 -41.36 18.85 -2.17
CA THR A 93 -41.14 18.14 -0.90
C THR A 93 -41.24 16.61 -0.85
N PHE A 94 -40.09 15.99 -0.55
CA PHE A 94 -39.99 14.62 -0.04
C PHE A 94 -40.03 14.62 1.50
N SER A 95 -40.98 13.89 2.05
CA SER A 95 -41.02 13.44 3.45
C SER A 95 -40.95 11.92 3.48
N TYR A 96 -40.13 11.39 4.38
CA TYR A 96 -40.01 9.97 4.74
C TYR A 96 -41.30 9.44 5.38
N SER A 97 -41.64 8.17 5.13
CA SER A 97 -41.99 7.21 6.19
C SER A 97 -42.14 5.78 5.68
N SER A 98 -42.10 4.87 6.65
CA SER A 98 -41.76 3.45 6.68
C SER A 98 -42.95 2.47 6.61
N ASP A 99 -42.56 1.19 6.48
CA ASP A 99 -43.25 -0.07 6.84
C ASP A 99 -44.52 -0.51 6.09
N ALA A 100 -44.49 -1.74 5.53
CA ALA A 100 -44.92 -2.95 6.25
C ALA A 100 -45.16 -4.15 5.29
N THR A 101 -44.52 -5.28 5.64
CA THR A 101 -45.06 -6.64 5.80
C THR A 101 -46.06 -7.22 4.80
N THR A 102 -45.74 -8.39 4.22
CA THR A 102 -46.69 -9.52 4.15
C THR A 102 -45.96 -10.88 4.18
N THR A 103 -46.60 -11.83 4.85
CA THR A 103 -46.14 -13.13 5.34
C THR A 103 -46.42 -14.32 4.39
N LEU A 104 -45.51 -15.30 4.47
CA LEU A 104 -45.67 -16.78 4.51
C LEU A 104 -46.39 -17.56 3.39
N ALA A 105 -45.67 -18.54 2.85
CA ALA A 105 -46.16 -19.93 2.75
C ALA A 105 -44.97 -20.93 2.75
N SER A 106 -45.19 -22.05 3.43
CA SER A 106 -44.23 -23.11 3.77
C SER A 106 -44.51 -24.39 2.97
N ALA A 107 -43.49 -25.21 2.70
CA ALA A 107 -43.67 -26.63 2.37
C ALA A 107 -42.46 -27.45 2.86
N SER A 108 -42.77 -28.46 3.68
CA SER A 108 -41.85 -29.46 4.23
C SER A 108 -41.81 -30.72 3.36
N THR A 109 -40.67 -31.43 3.36
CA THR A 109 -40.63 -32.89 3.22
C THR A 109 -39.43 -33.48 3.98
N THR A 110 -39.69 -34.63 4.57
CA THR A 110 -38.93 -35.38 5.58
C THR A 110 -38.02 -36.44 4.93
N SER A 111 -36.89 -36.77 5.58
CA SER A 111 -36.59 -38.13 6.08
C SER A 111 -35.16 -38.65 5.87
N THR A 112 -34.69 -39.30 6.96
CA THR A 112 -33.81 -40.48 7.09
C THR A 112 -32.28 -40.36 7.21
N LYS A 113 -31.79 -41.25 8.07
CA LYS A 113 -30.55 -41.31 8.85
C LYS A 113 -30.02 -42.73 8.68
N GLU A 114 -28.72 -42.95 8.44
CA GLU A 114 -27.96 -44.12 8.94
C GLU A 114 -26.44 -44.05 8.64
N GLU A 115 -25.68 -44.09 9.74
CA GLU A 115 -24.50 -44.90 10.14
C GLU A 115 -23.38 -45.46 9.21
N SER A 116 -22.15 -45.31 9.75
CA SER A 116 -20.94 -46.19 9.78
C SER A 116 -20.06 -46.46 8.54
N SER A 117 -18.75 -46.18 8.67
CA SER A 117 -17.66 -47.19 8.83
C SER A 117 -16.25 -46.56 8.90
N VAL A 118 -15.22 -47.38 9.13
CA VAL A 118 -14.04 -47.14 9.98
C VAL A 118 -12.72 -47.34 9.21
N ALA A 119 -11.73 -46.43 9.35
CA ALA A 119 -10.23 -46.54 9.34
C ALA A 119 -9.49 -47.32 8.18
N PRO A 120 -8.12 -47.33 8.05
CA PRO A 120 -7.06 -46.84 8.96
C PRO A 120 -5.76 -46.21 8.33
N SER A 121 -4.89 -45.72 9.24
CA SER A 121 -3.40 -45.72 9.27
C SER A 121 -2.54 -44.94 8.24
N SER A 122 -1.64 -44.08 8.74
CA SER A 122 -0.20 -44.42 8.89
C SER A 122 0.64 -43.30 9.52
N THR A 123 1.41 -43.69 10.53
CA THR A 123 2.53 -42.98 11.15
C THR A 123 3.83 -43.25 10.38
N SER A 124 4.71 -42.26 10.25
CA SER A 124 6.13 -42.46 9.92
C SER A 124 6.97 -41.29 10.41
N SER A 125 7.88 -41.58 11.33
CA SER A 125 9.06 -40.78 11.66
C SER A 125 10.27 -41.39 10.96
N THR A 126 11.18 -40.58 10.39
CA THR A 126 12.65 -40.76 10.50
C THR A 126 13.46 -39.68 9.75
N SER A 127 14.60 -39.42 10.37
CA SER A 127 15.68 -38.43 10.25
C SER A 127 16.40 -38.21 8.89
N SER A 128 16.83 -36.96 8.73
CA SER A 128 18.17 -36.47 8.34
C SER A 128 18.90 -37.04 7.12
N ALA A 129 19.10 -36.17 6.11
CA ALA A 129 20.33 -36.10 5.35
C ALA A 129 20.68 -34.62 5.08
N ALA A 130 21.80 -34.18 5.62
CA ALA A 130 22.35 -32.83 5.46
C ALA A 130 23.03 -32.70 4.09
N LEU A 131 22.78 -31.58 3.41
CA LEU A 131 23.55 -31.10 2.25
C LEU A 131 23.85 -29.61 2.47
N PRO A 132 25.00 -29.13 1.97
CA PRO A 132 25.76 -28.07 2.60
C PRO A 132 25.11 -26.69 2.45
N SER A 133 25.11 -25.93 3.55
CA SER A 133 24.80 -24.51 3.58
C SER A 133 25.84 -23.74 2.77
N SER A 134 25.49 -23.34 1.55
CA SER A 134 26.16 -22.21 0.91
C SER A 134 25.61 -20.94 1.55
N THR A 135 26.35 -20.42 2.52
CA THR A 135 26.20 -19.06 3.05
C THR A 135 26.58 -18.06 1.95
N GLY A 136 25.71 -17.92 0.94
CA GLY A 136 25.74 -16.83 -0.01
C GLY A 136 24.92 -15.69 0.55
N GLY A 137 25.49 -14.94 1.50
CA GLY A 137 24.87 -13.71 1.98
C GLY A 137 24.72 -12.75 0.80
N ASN A 138 23.51 -12.60 0.28
CA ASN A 138 23.20 -11.59 -0.72
C ASN A 138 23.26 -10.23 -0.03
N ASN A 139 24.41 -9.57 -0.08
CA ASN A 139 24.57 -8.22 0.43
C ASN A 139 23.87 -7.24 -0.52
N PHE A 140 22.59 -6.98 -0.27
CA PHE A 140 21.84 -5.88 -0.88
C PHE A 140 22.19 -4.51 -0.29
N SER A 141 23.28 -4.43 0.49
CA SER A 141 23.82 -3.17 0.98
C SER A 141 24.09 -2.22 -0.19
N ASP A 142 23.96 -0.92 0.06
CA ASP A 142 24.25 0.17 -0.86
C ASP A 142 23.07 0.48 -1.80
N GLY A 143 22.33 1.53 -1.49
CA GLY A 143 21.20 2.05 -2.28
C GLY A 143 20.69 3.36 -1.65
N LYS A 144 19.95 4.17 -2.39
CA LYS A 144 19.53 5.49 -1.88
C LYS A 144 18.68 5.38 -0.63
N GLY A 145 17.74 4.43 -0.60
CA GLY A 145 16.98 4.16 0.61
C GLY A 145 16.36 2.78 0.65
N VAL A 146 15.82 2.44 1.82
CA VAL A 146 15.05 1.22 2.05
C VAL A 146 13.84 1.53 2.93
N THR A 147 12.71 0.88 2.68
CA THR A 147 11.56 0.95 3.59
C THR A 147 11.80 0.07 4.82
N TYR A 148 11.19 0.42 5.95
CA TYR A 148 11.25 -0.38 7.18
C TYR A 148 9.91 -0.37 7.91
N SER A 149 9.49 -1.56 8.34
CA SER A 149 8.26 -1.80 9.09
C SER A 149 8.61 -2.44 10.44
N PRO A 150 8.53 -1.72 11.57
CA PRO A 150 8.97 -2.21 12.88
C PRO A 150 7.92 -3.08 13.58
N TYR A 151 7.36 -4.04 12.85
CA TYR A 151 6.41 -5.01 13.38
C TYR A 151 7.03 -6.40 13.46
N THR A 152 6.62 -7.18 14.45
CA THR A 152 6.94 -8.60 14.53
C THR A 152 6.16 -9.39 13.48
N ALA A 153 6.48 -10.68 13.33
CA ALA A 153 5.73 -11.56 12.42
C ALA A 153 4.23 -11.69 12.77
N SER A 154 3.86 -11.42 14.03
CA SER A 154 2.46 -11.40 14.48
C SER A 154 1.81 -10.01 14.42
N GLY A 155 2.48 -9.02 13.84
CA GLY A 155 1.97 -7.65 13.69
C GLY A 155 2.05 -6.81 14.96
N GLN A 156 2.73 -7.28 16.00
CA GLN A 156 2.93 -6.51 17.22
C GLN A 156 4.08 -5.52 17.04
N CYS A 157 4.06 -4.42 17.80
CA CYS A 157 5.17 -3.48 17.83
C CYS A 157 6.47 -4.17 18.25
N LYS A 158 7.57 -3.96 17.50
CA LYS A 158 8.91 -4.33 17.95
C LYS A 158 9.32 -3.45 19.13
N SER A 159 10.09 -4.03 20.04
CA SER A 159 10.76 -3.28 21.11
C SER A 159 11.85 -2.35 20.55
N SER A 160 12.27 -1.37 21.34
CA SER A 160 13.35 -0.44 20.96
C SER A 160 14.66 -1.19 20.63
N ASP A 161 14.99 -2.23 21.39
CA ASP A 161 16.19 -3.05 21.15
C ASP A 161 16.10 -3.85 19.84
N GLU A 162 14.92 -4.38 19.51
CA GLU A 162 14.69 -5.05 18.22
C GLU A 162 14.81 -4.08 17.05
N VAL A 163 14.21 -2.89 17.16
CA VAL A 163 14.35 -1.84 16.15
C VAL A 163 15.81 -1.42 15.99
N LYS A 164 16.53 -1.23 17.10
CA LYS A 164 17.95 -0.89 17.08
C LYS A 164 18.79 -1.95 16.37
N LYS A 165 18.51 -3.22 16.64
CA LYS A 165 19.17 -4.34 15.98
C LYS A 165 18.91 -4.33 14.47
N ASP A 166 17.65 -4.19 14.06
CA ASP A 166 17.26 -4.14 12.65
C ASP A 166 17.94 -2.97 11.93
N VAL A 167 17.78 -1.75 12.45
CA VAL A 167 18.31 -0.52 11.85
C VAL A 167 19.84 -0.56 11.75
N SER A 168 20.54 -1.25 12.66
CA SER A 168 21.99 -1.42 12.59
C SER A 168 22.47 -2.18 11.34
N ALA A 169 21.60 -2.98 10.72
CA ALA A 169 21.88 -3.66 9.45
C ALA A 169 21.57 -2.78 8.22
N LEU A 170 20.93 -1.62 8.40
CA LEU A 170 20.50 -0.71 7.33
C LEU A 170 21.52 0.41 7.03
N LYS A 171 22.73 0.36 7.61
CA LYS A 171 23.73 1.43 7.50
C LYS A 171 24.22 1.71 6.08
N GLY A 172 24.02 0.78 5.14
CA GLY A 172 24.35 0.96 3.73
C GLY A 172 23.31 1.77 2.94
N PHE A 173 22.21 2.20 3.57
CA PHE A 173 21.17 3.02 2.93
C PHE A 173 21.23 4.45 3.47
N GLU A 174 21.12 5.45 2.59
CA GLU A 174 21.11 6.86 3.04
C GLU A 174 19.78 7.24 3.69
N ILE A 175 18.68 6.60 3.28
CA ILE A 175 17.32 6.93 3.72
C ILE A 175 16.61 5.69 4.26
N ILE A 176 16.03 5.80 5.46
CA ILE A 176 15.06 4.82 5.98
C ILE A 176 13.66 5.41 5.85
N ARG A 177 12.78 4.73 5.12
CA ARG A 177 11.36 5.16 4.99
C ARG A 177 10.47 4.43 5.98
N LEU A 178 9.69 5.20 6.74
CA LEU A 178 8.64 4.76 7.65
C LEU A 178 7.27 5.20 7.12
N TYR A 179 6.25 4.39 7.36
CA TYR A 179 4.90 4.65 6.87
C TYR A 179 4.03 5.45 7.84
N GLY A 180 4.30 5.32 9.14
CA GLY A 180 3.46 5.86 10.19
C GLY A 180 4.27 6.31 11.40
N VAL A 181 3.54 6.62 12.47
CA VAL A 181 4.08 7.08 13.76
C VAL A 181 3.79 6.12 14.90
N ASP A 182 2.95 5.10 14.66
CA ASP A 182 2.59 4.09 15.62
C ASP A 182 3.79 3.26 16.07
N CYS A 183 3.63 2.52 17.17
CA CYS A 183 4.71 1.70 17.76
C CYS A 183 5.97 2.47 18.15
N ASN A 184 5.89 3.79 18.37
CA ASN A 184 7.04 4.67 18.62
C ASN A 184 8.13 4.52 17.54
N GLN A 185 7.75 4.17 16.31
CA GLN A 185 8.70 3.82 15.26
C GLN A 185 9.64 4.97 14.92
N VAL A 186 9.13 6.21 14.90
CA VAL A 186 9.92 7.40 14.62
C VAL A 186 11.02 7.57 15.67
N GLU A 187 10.64 7.59 16.95
CA GLU A 187 11.58 7.69 18.08
C GLU A 187 12.64 6.57 18.05
N ASN A 188 12.21 5.32 17.85
CA ASN A 188 13.11 4.18 17.91
C ASN A 188 14.11 4.18 16.75
N VAL A 189 13.68 4.57 15.54
CA VAL A 189 14.56 4.65 14.37
C VAL A 189 15.49 5.85 14.45
N LEU A 190 15.03 7.02 14.92
CA LEU A 190 15.90 8.19 15.12
C LEU A 190 17.05 7.89 16.09
N GLN A 191 16.79 7.13 17.15
CA GLN A 191 17.83 6.71 18.11
C GLN A 191 18.79 5.64 17.56
N ALA A 192 18.37 4.89 16.54
CA ALA A 192 19.12 3.74 16.03
C ALA A 192 19.86 3.99 14.71
N LYS A 193 19.43 4.99 13.93
CA LYS A 193 20.01 5.30 12.61
C LYS A 193 21.49 5.64 12.74
N ALA A 194 22.23 5.43 11.65
CA ALA A 194 23.63 5.87 11.59
C ALA A 194 23.75 7.39 11.40
N ASP A 195 24.94 7.93 11.73
CA ASP A 195 25.28 9.31 11.40
C ASP A 195 25.19 9.54 9.88
N GLY A 196 24.59 10.65 9.47
CA GLY A 196 24.37 10.99 8.06
C GLY A 196 23.19 10.26 7.39
N GLN A 197 22.64 9.21 8.01
CA GLN A 197 21.41 8.58 7.54
C GLN A 197 20.21 9.46 7.86
N LYS A 198 19.31 9.63 6.89
CA LYS A 198 18.07 10.39 7.00
C LYS A 198 16.84 9.49 7.09
N VAL A 199 15.73 10.07 7.52
CA VAL A 199 14.42 9.40 7.59
C VAL A 199 13.42 10.03 6.62
N PHE A 200 12.72 9.21 5.85
CA PHE A 200 11.50 9.58 5.15
C PHE A 200 10.33 9.17 6.06
N LEU A 201 9.57 10.13 6.58
CA LEU A 201 8.53 9.88 7.58
C LEU A 201 7.14 9.93 6.95
N GLY A 202 6.27 8.99 7.32
CA GLY A 202 4.89 8.96 6.85
C GLY A 202 3.89 9.32 7.94
N VAL A 203 2.87 10.10 7.56
CA VAL A 203 1.62 10.26 8.32
C VAL A 203 0.55 9.44 7.61
N TYR A 204 0.40 8.18 8.03
CA TYR A 204 -0.50 7.22 7.39
C TYR A 204 -1.99 7.59 7.55
N PHE A 205 -2.40 7.91 8.78
CA PHE A 205 -3.79 8.20 9.15
C PHE A 205 -4.12 9.67 8.87
N VAL A 206 -4.75 9.94 7.72
CA VAL A 206 -5.08 11.30 7.26
C VAL A 206 -6.21 11.97 8.06
N ASP A 207 -6.96 11.22 8.85
CA ASP A 207 -7.89 11.74 9.84
C ASP A 207 -7.22 12.20 11.14
N GLN A 208 -5.91 11.90 11.31
CA GLN A 208 -5.12 12.21 12.51
C GLN A 208 -3.84 12.97 12.18
N ILE A 209 -3.85 13.80 11.13
CA ILE A 209 -2.64 14.49 10.62
C ILE A 209 -1.94 15.30 11.71
N GLN A 210 -2.68 16.09 12.49
CA GLN A 210 -2.11 16.93 13.53
C GLN A 210 -1.42 16.10 14.61
N ASP A 211 -2.04 15.00 15.04
CA ASP A 211 -1.48 14.11 16.06
C ASP A 211 -0.25 13.38 15.55
N GLY A 212 -0.28 12.90 14.30
CA GLY A 212 0.88 12.30 13.65
C GLY A 212 2.06 13.26 13.52
N VAL A 213 1.79 14.50 13.09
CA VAL A 213 2.83 15.55 13.01
C VAL A 213 3.36 15.91 14.39
N ASN A 214 2.51 15.97 15.43
CA ASN A 214 2.95 16.22 16.78
C ASN A 214 3.90 15.11 17.27
N GLN A 215 3.55 13.85 17.06
CA GLN A 215 4.42 12.71 17.43
C GLN A 215 5.77 12.76 16.70
N ILE A 216 5.77 13.08 15.40
CA ILE A 216 7.03 13.25 14.65
C ILE A 216 7.86 14.37 15.26
N ALA A 217 7.25 15.54 15.48
CA ALA A 217 7.96 16.72 15.97
C ALA A 217 8.50 16.51 17.40
N ASP A 218 7.75 15.86 18.28
CA ASP A 218 8.17 15.53 19.64
C ASP A 218 9.36 14.55 19.64
N ALA A 219 9.33 13.55 18.74
CA ALA A 219 10.46 12.62 18.57
C ALA A 219 11.70 13.32 18.00
N ILE A 220 11.53 14.23 17.03
CA ILE A 220 12.61 15.02 16.47
C ILE A 220 13.23 15.93 17.53
N GLU A 221 12.42 16.68 18.30
CA GLU A 221 12.91 17.57 19.36
C GLU A 221 13.68 16.81 20.44
N LYS A 222 13.25 15.59 20.76
CA LYS A 222 13.85 14.80 21.83
C LYS A 222 15.11 14.05 21.42
N TYR A 223 15.20 13.57 20.18
CA TYR A 223 16.22 12.60 19.78
C TYR A 223 17.07 13.03 18.58
N SER A 224 16.74 14.12 17.89
CA SER A 224 17.33 14.46 16.59
C SER A 224 17.14 15.96 16.23
N SER A 225 17.14 16.27 14.94
CA SER A 225 16.88 17.59 14.34
C SER A 225 16.09 17.37 13.05
N TRP A 226 15.36 18.40 12.58
CA TRP A 226 14.72 18.37 11.27
C TRP A 226 15.71 18.13 10.11
N ASP A 227 17.00 18.36 10.31
CA ASP A 227 18.06 18.06 9.33
C ASP A 227 18.17 16.55 9.00
N ASP A 228 17.77 15.68 9.92
CA ASP A 228 17.74 14.23 9.74
C ASP A 228 16.50 13.77 8.95
N VAL A 229 15.52 14.65 8.71
CA VAL A 229 14.33 14.32 7.93
C VAL A 229 14.58 14.64 6.45
N HIS A 230 14.42 13.63 5.59
CA HIS A 230 14.52 13.79 4.15
C HIS A 230 13.22 14.37 3.56
N THR A 231 12.09 13.74 3.89
CA THR A 231 10.74 14.08 3.40
C THR A 231 9.71 13.63 4.43
N VAL A 232 8.56 14.31 4.47
CA VAL A 232 7.34 13.80 5.13
C VAL A 232 6.26 13.50 4.09
N SER A 233 5.69 12.29 4.07
CA SER A 233 4.50 11.98 3.27
C SER A 233 3.21 12.08 4.07
N ILE A 234 2.16 12.59 3.45
CA ILE A 234 0.80 12.60 3.98
C ILE A 234 -0.05 11.58 3.21
N GLY A 235 -0.45 10.52 3.90
CA GLY A 235 -1.12 9.36 3.31
C GLY A 235 -0.19 8.49 2.45
N ASN A 236 -0.75 7.36 1.99
CA ASN A 236 -0.10 6.43 1.06
C ASN A 236 -1.18 5.71 0.24
N GLU A 237 -1.13 5.84 -1.10
CA GLU A 237 -2.01 5.17 -2.06
C GLU A 237 -3.52 5.41 -1.84
N LEU A 238 -3.89 6.63 -1.45
CA LEU A 238 -5.29 6.96 -1.15
C LEU A 238 -6.18 6.94 -2.40
N VAL A 239 -5.67 7.37 -3.56
CA VAL A 239 -6.43 7.35 -4.82
C VAL A 239 -6.46 5.94 -5.39
N ASN A 240 -5.31 5.25 -5.44
CA ASN A 240 -5.27 3.84 -5.86
C ASN A 240 -6.20 2.95 -5.02
N GLY A 241 -6.25 3.18 -3.70
CA GLY A 241 -7.13 2.46 -2.78
C GLY A 241 -8.60 2.87 -2.84
N GLY A 242 -8.97 3.88 -3.63
CA GLY A 242 -10.33 4.42 -3.70
C GLY A 242 -10.81 5.08 -2.40
N LEU A 243 -9.88 5.52 -1.55
CA LEU A 243 -10.14 6.10 -0.23
C LEU A 243 -10.30 7.62 -0.27
N ALA A 244 -9.69 8.28 -1.26
CA ALA A 244 -9.78 9.73 -1.44
C ALA A 244 -9.78 10.11 -2.92
N SER A 245 -10.44 11.22 -3.23
CA SER A 245 -10.27 11.93 -4.50
C SER A 245 -8.99 12.76 -4.52
N VAL A 246 -8.58 13.21 -5.72
CA VAL A 246 -7.43 14.12 -5.89
C VAL A 246 -7.56 15.38 -5.02
N SER A 247 -8.75 16.00 -4.99
CA SER A 247 -9.00 17.20 -4.18
C SER A 247 -8.80 16.94 -2.69
N GLN A 248 -9.31 15.82 -2.18
CA GLN A 248 -9.13 15.44 -0.77
C GLN A 248 -7.66 15.21 -0.44
N VAL A 249 -6.91 14.55 -1.34
CA VAL A 249 -5.45 14.43 -1.17
C VAL A 249 -4.78 15.80 -1.08
N GLY A 250 -5.18 16.75 -1.93
CA GLY A 250 -4.70 18.14 -1.86
C GLY A 250 -4.98 18.81 -0.51
N GLU A 251 -6.19 18.64 0.04
CA GLU A 251 -6.57 19.14 1.35
C GLU A 251 -5.71 18.51 2.47
N TYR A 252 -5.49 17.19 2.43
CA TYR A 252 -4.65 16.50 3.41
C TYR A 252 -3.19 16.97 3.35
N VAL A 253 -2.61 17.08 2.15
CA VAL A 253 -1.23 17.57 2.00
C VAL A 253 -1.11 19.02 2.49
N GLN A 254 -2.09 19.88 2.21
CA GLN A 254 -2.09 21.25 2.70
C GLN A 254 -2.21 21.32 4.24
N ALA A 255 -3.04 20.47 4.85
CA ALA A 255 -3.13 20.35 6.31
C ALA A 255 -1.80 19.88 6.91
N GLY A 256 -1.20 18.84 6.33
CA GLY A 256 0.11 18.33 6.75
C GLY A 256 1.22 19.37 6.63
N LYS A 257 1.33 20.07 5.50
CA LYS A 257 2.27 21.20 5.30
C LYS A 257 2.10 22.27 6.38
N SER A 258 0.87 22.63 6.70
CA SER A 258 0.56 23.65 7.71
C SER A 258 0.95 23.21 9.12
N ALA A 259 0.63 21.97 9.49
CA ALA A 259 0.99 21.38 10.77
C ALA A 259 2.50 21.21 10.93
N LEU A 260 3.20 20.74 9.89
CA LEU A 260 4.65 20.56 9.92
C LEU A 260 5.38 21.90 10.04
N LYS A 261 4.92 22.91 9.29
CA LYS A 261 5.48 24.26 9.35
C LYS A 261 5.31 24.90 10.73
N SER A 262 4.19 24.67 11.41
CA SER A 262 3.98 25.19 12.77
C SER A 262 4.91 24.54 13.80
N ARG A 263 5.44 23.35 13.52
CA ARG A 263 6.47 22.65 14.30
C ARG A 263 7.91 22.93 13.83
N GLY A 264 8.09 23.84 12.88
CA GLY A 264 9.40 24.29 12.40
C GLY A 264 10.01 23.46 11.27
N TYR A 265 9.31 22.47 10.72
CA TYR A 265 9.77 21.74 9.55
C TYR A 265 9.63 22.58 8.28
N THR A 266 10.69 22.63 7.48
CA THR A 266 10.75 23.39 6.22
C THR A 266 11.15 22.52 5.02
N GLY A 267 11.33 21.22 5.22
CA GLY A 267 11.69 20.28 4.17
C GLY A 267 10.48 19.86 3.30
N PRO A 268 10.73 18.95 2.34
CA PRO A 268 9.71 18.49 1.41
C PRO A 268 8.54 17.76 2.09
N VAL A 269 7.33 18.01 1.58
CA VAL A 269 6.09 17.33 1.91
C VAL A 269 5.42 16.84 0.63
N VAL A 270 5.04 15.57 0.61
CA VAL A 270 4.46 14.89 -0.56
C VAL A 270 3.23 14.07 -0.19
N SER A 271 2.37 13.77 -1.14
CA SER A 271 1.52 12.58 -1.12
C SER A 271 2.21 11.48 -1.94
N VAL A 272 2.01 10.23 -1.52
CA VAL A 272 2.49 9.04 -2.25
C VAL A 272 1.29 8.28 -2.81
N ASP A 273 1.34 7.93 -4.09
CA ASP A 273 0.36 7.04 -4.72
C ASP A 273 1.06 6.10 -5.73
N THR A 274 0.35 5.17 -6.34
CA THR A 274 0.94 4.32 -7.39
C THR A 274 1.20 5.13 -8.66
N PHE A 275 2.23 4.75 -9.42
CA PHE A 275 2.53 5.41 -10.70
C PHE A 275 1.31 5.45 -11.66
N ILE A 276 0.49 4.38 -11.68
CA ILE A 276 -0.72 4.31 -12.51
C ILE A 276 -1.79 5.29 -12.00
N ALA A 277 -2.04 5.32 -10.70
CA ALA A 277 -3.00 6.25 -10.11
C ALA A 277 -2.60 7.70 -10.39
N THR A 278 -1.31 8.04 -10.27
CA THR A 278 -0.79 9.37 -10.61
C THR A 278 -0.94 9.69 -12.10
N ILE A 279 -0.58 8.79 -13.02
CA ILE A 279 -0.74 9.00 -14.47
C ILE A 279 -2.22 9.23 -14.84
N ASN A 280 -3.13 8.47 -14.23
CA ASN A 280 -4.56 8.59 -14.48
C ASN A 280 -5.19 9.81 -13.79
N ASN A 281 -4.51 10.39 -12.80
CA ASN A 281 -4.99 11.51 -12.00
C ASN A 281 -3.87 12.56 -11.81
N PRO A 282 -3.40 13.23 -12.89
CA PRO A 282 -2.21 14.08 -12.85
C PRO A 282 -2.34 15.31 -11.94
N GLY A 283 -3.56 15.68 -11.51
CA GLY A 283 -3.75 16.70 -10.47
C GLY A 283 -3.06 16.35 -9.14
N LEU A 284 -2.78 15.06 -8.87
CA LEU A 284 -1.98 14.65 -7.71
C LEU A 284 -0.57 15.27 -7.71
N CYS A 285 -0.01 15.53 -8.89
CA CYS A 285 1.34 16.06 -9.04
C CYS A 285 1.45 17.51 -8.54
N GLU A 286 0.33 18.23 -8.42
CA GLU A 286 0.30 19.63 -8.01
C GLU A 286 0.51 19.82 -6.51
N HIS A 287 0.07 18.85 -5.69
CA HIS A 287 0.01 18.99 -4.23
C HIS A 287 1.37 18.76 -3.54
N SER A 288 2.23 17.95 -4.15
CA SER A 288 3.53 17.54 -3.61
C SER A 288 4.67 18.47 -4.03
N ASP A 289 5.71 18.60 -3.18
CA ASP A 289 6.91 19.39 -3.52
C ASP A 289 7.77 18.75 -4.62
N TYR A 290 7.73 17.42 -4.71
CA TYR A 290 8.17 16.63 -5.86
C TYR A 290 7.20 15.45 -6.05
N ILE A 291 7.25 14.78 -7.19
CA ILE A 291 6.33 13.68 -7.47
C ILE A 291 6.87 12.41 -6.80
N ALA A 292 6.12 11.86 -5.85
CA ALA A 292 6.50 10.67 -5.11
C ALA A 292 5.53 9.52 -5.46
N VAL A 293 6.04 8.42 -6.00
CA VAL A 293 5.19 7.30 -6.44
C VAL A 293 5.75 5.93 -6.12
N ASN A 294 4.85 4.96 -5.93
CA ASN A 294 5.19 3.55 -5.79
C ASN A 294 5.13 2.85 -7.16
N ALA A 295 6.13 2.05 -7.49
CA ALA A 295 6.22 1.34 -8.77
C ALA A 295 6.99 0.02 -8.66
N HIS A 296 6.29 -1.11 -8.78
CA HIS A 296 6.89 -2.45 -8.70
C HIS A 296 6.73 -3.20 -10.03
N ALA A 297 7.86 -3.49 -10.67
CA ALA A 297 7.90 -4.24 -11.93
C ALA A 297 7.29 -5.65 -11.83
N TYR A 298 7.29 -6.26 -10.64
CA TYR A 298 6.69 -7.58 -10.41
C TYR A 298 5.20 -7.65 -10.78
N PHE A 299 4.46 -6.55 -10.65
CA PHE A 299 3.05 -6.49 -11.02
C PHE A 299 2.83 -6.18 -12.52
N ASP A 300 3.89 -6.18 -13.33
CA ASP A 300 3.79 -6.19 -14.79
C ASP A 300 4.06 -7.59 -15.33
N GLN A 301 3.04 -8.25 -15.87
CA GLN A 301 3.13 -9.62 -16.35
C GLN A 301 4.12 -9.82 -17.53
N ASN A 302 4.63 -8.75 -18.13
CA ASN A 302 5.51 -8.80 -19.29
C ASN A 302 6.98 -8.52 -18.93
N THR A 303 7.27 -8.21 -17.67
CA THR A 303 8.60 -7.81 -17.21
C THR A 303 9.29 -8.96 -16.49
N GLU A 304 10.50 -9.29 -16.92
CA GLU A 304 11.37 -10.24 -16.23
C GLU A 304 12.17 -9.52 -15.13
N ALA A 305 12.64 -10.26 -14.14
CA ALA A 305 13.29 -9.68 -12.98
C ALA A 305 14.52 -8.83 -13.36
N GLN A 306 15.35 -9.29 -14.29
CA GLN A 306 16.53 -8.56 -14.74
C GLN A 306 16.22 -7.23 -15.44
N ASP A 307 14.98 -7.04 -15.91
CA ASP A 307 14.53 -5.84 -16.62
C ASP A 307 13.83 -4.84 -15.68
N ALA A 308 13.72 -5.15 -14.38
CA ALA A 308 12.99 -4.33 -13.41
C ALA A 308 13.49 -2.89 -13.34
N GLY A 309 14.81 -2.65 -13.43
CA GLY A 309 15.38 -1.30 -13.39
C GLY A 309 14.99 -0.45 -14.60
N GLU A 310 15.05 -1.01 -15.81
CA GLU A 310 14.62 -0.33 -17.04
C GLU A 310 13.10 -0.05 -17.01
N TRP A 311 12.32 -1.01 -16.51
CA TRP A 311 10.89 -0.80 -16.32
C TRP A 311 10.56 0.34 -15.35
N VAL A 312 11.29 0.43 -14.22
CA VAL A 312 11.10 1.52 -13.25
C VAL A 312 11.49 2.85 -13.85
N LEU A 313 12.61 2.92 -14.59
CA LEU A 313 13.01 4.13 -15.33
C LEU A 313 11.93 4.59 -16.31
N LEU A 314 11.32 3.66 -17.04
CA LEU A 314 10.20 3.97 -17.93
C LEU A 314 9.01 4.55 -17.16
N GLN A 315 8.68 4.01 -15.98
CA GLN A 315 7.57 4.57 -15.18
C GLN A 315 7.89 5.97 -14.65
N ILE A 316 9.13 6.24 -14.24
CA ILE A 316 9.60 7.59 -13.89
C ILE A 316 9.31 8.56 -15.04
N GLN A 317 9.71 8.20 -16.27
CA GLN A 317 9.50 9.04 -17.46
C GLN A 317 8.02 9.26 -17.80
N ARG A 318 7.20 8.21 -17.67
CA ARG A 318 5.75 8.28 -17.93
C ARG A 318 5.03 9.16 -16.92
N VAL A 319 5.35 9.02 -15.64
CA VAL A 319 4.81 9.87 -14.58
C VAL A 319 5.25 11.32 -14.79
N TRP A 320 6.54 11.55 -15.05
CA TRP A 320 7.07 12.88 -15.32
C TRP A 320 6.33 13.58 -16.48
N THR A 321 6.10 12.84 -17.56
CA THR A 321 5.35 13.34 -18.73
C THR A 321 3.89 13.65 -18.38
N ALA A 322 3.20 12.73 -17.69
CA ALA A 322 1.79 12.91 -17.29
C ALA A 322 1.60 14.10 -16.33
N CYS A 323 2.60 14.36 -15.48
CA CYS A 323 2.60 15.48 -14.53
C CYS A 323 3.03 16.83 -15.15
N GLY A 324 3.20 16.93 -16.47
CA GLY A 324 3.54 18.20 -17.12
C GLY A 324 5.03 18.53 -17.18
N ALA A 325 5.91 17.56 -16.87
CA ALA A 325 7.35 17.65 -17.09
C ALA A 325 8.09 18.75 -16.29
N ASP A 326 7.58 19.13 -15.11
CA ASP A 326 8.07 20.25 -14.30
C ASP A 326 8.79 19.84 -13.01
N LYS A 327 8.33 18.79 -12.33
CA LYS A 327 8.86 18.30 -11.05
C LYS A 327 9.63 17.00 -11.21
N SER A 328 10.65 16.80 -10.37
CA SER A 328 11.35 15.51 -10.31
C SER A 328 10.41 14.40 -9.80
N VAL A 329 10.58 13.19 -10.35
CA VAL A 329 9.88 11.98 -9.89
C VAL A 329 10.83 11.14 -9.07
N PHE A 330 10.37 10.70 -7.90
CA PHE A 330 11.14 9.86 -6.98
C PHE A 330 10.30 8.63 -6.60
N ILE A 331 10.87 7.44 -6.80
CA ILE A 331 10.17 6.18 -6.52
C ILE A 331 10.32 5.86 -5.03
N THR A 332 9.19 5.87 -4.32
CA THR A 332 9.19 5.69 -2.86
C THR A 332 9.10 4.24 -2.42
N GLU A 333 8.69 3.35 -3.33
CA GLU A 333 8.76 1.89 -3.20
C GLU A 333 9.02 1.26 -4.57
N SER A 334 10.05 0.43 -4.65
CA SER A 334 10.21 -0.55 -5.72
C SER A 334 10.94 -1.78 -5.21
N GLY A 335 10.60 -2.95 -5.75
CA GLY A 335 11.21 -4.19 -5.31
C GLY A 335 10.67 -5.38 -6.08
N TRP A 336 10.95 -6.56 -5.55
CA TRP A 336 10.50 -7.83 -6.10
C TRP A 336 10.33 -8.85 -4.97
N PRO A 337 9.32 -9.72 -4.94
CA PRO A 337 9.16 -10.69 -3.86
C PRO A 337 10.05 -11.92 -4.05
N SER A 338 10.61 -12.45 -2.96
CA SER A 338 11.40 -13.69 -2.99
C SER A 338 10.54 -14.95 -2.97
N ARG A 339 9.23 -14.81 -2.75
CA ARG A 339 8.23 -15.88 -2.78
C ARG A 339 6.85 -15.31 -3.13
N GLY A 340 6.08 -16.09 -3.89
CA GLY A 340 4.75 -15.74 -4.38
C GLY A 340 4.42 -16.58 -5.60
N ASP A 341 3.32 -16.26 -6.26
CA ASP A 341 2.92 -16.85 -7.53
C ASP A 341 3.76 -16.25 -8.67
N THR A 342 3.84 -16.95 -9.80
CA THR A 342 4.37 -16.34 -11.03
C THR A 342 3.26 -15.54 -11.72
N TYR A 343 3.57 -14.30 -12.13
CA TYR A 343 2.65 -13.45 -12.89
C TYR A 343 3.20 -13.18 -14.29
N GLY A 344 2.76 -13.99 -15.27
CA GLY A 344 3.32 -13.95 -16.61
C GLY A 344 4.83 -14.26 -16.61
N LYS A 345 5.65 -13.28 -16.98
CA LYS A 345 7.12 -13.32 -16.92
C LYS A 345 7.70 -13.00 -15.55
N ALA A 346 6.92 -12.38 -14.65
CA ALA A 346 7.37 -12.01 -13.33
C ALA A 346 7.34 -13.23 -12.39
N VAL A 347 8.50 -13.89 -12.24
CA VAL A 347 8.68 -15.04 -11.33
C VAL A 347 9.13 -14.56 -9.95
N ALA A 348 8.41 -14.94 -8.89
CA ALA A 348 8.85 -14.70 -7.51
C ALA A 348 9.83 -15.80 -7.04
N SER A 349 11.10 -15.44 -6.85
CA SER A 349 12.13 -16.32 -6.25
C SER A 349 13.24 -15.46 -5.62
N LYS A 350 14.10 -16.06 -4.79
CA LYS A 350 15.26 -15.36 -4.23
C LYS A 350 16.23 -14.89 -5.32
N GLU A 351 16.44 -15.70 -6.34
CA GLU A 351 17.29 -15.40 -7.49
C GLU A 351 16.70 -14.27 -8.33
N ALA A 352 15.39 -14.32 -8.60
CA ALA A 352 14.67 -13.26 -9.29
C ALA A 352 14.71 -11.95 -8.50
N GLN A 353 14.42 -11.99 -7.19
CA GLN A 353 14.52 -10.79 -6.35
C GLN A 353 15.93 -10.21 -6.40
N LYS A 354 16.97 -11.05 -6.32
CA LYS A 354 18.34 -10.57 -6.44
C LYS A 354 18.58 -9.83 -7.76
N SER A 355 18.20 -10.45 -8.87
CA SER A 355 18.37 -9.88 -10.20
C SER A 355 17.61 -8.55 -10.37
N ALA A 356 16.38 -8.47 -9.86
CA ALA A 356 15.58 -7.25 -9.90
C ALA A 356 16.18 -6.12 -9.06
N ILE A 357 16.63 -6.41 -7.84
CA ILE A 357 17.24 -5.40 -6.97
C ILE A 357 18.57 -4.89 -7.57
N GLU A 358 19.39 -5.75 -8.16
CA GLU A 358 20.61 -5.35 -8.89
C GLU A 358 20.29 -4.46 -10.12
N SER A 359 19.26 -4.82 -10.88
CA SER A 359 18.78 -4.04 -12.03
C SER A 359 18.26 -2.66 -11.62
N ILE A 360 17.43 -2.58 -10.58
CA ILE A 360 16.90 -1.32 -10.03
C ILE A 360 18.04 -0.42 -9.53
N LYS A 361 18.96 -0.96 -8.74
CA LYS A 361 20.11 -0.21 -8.21
C LYS A 361 21.00 0.35 -9.31
N SER A 362 21.31 -0.46 -10.32
CA SER A 362 22.20 -0.04 -11.41
C SER A 362 21.57 0.98 -12.37
N THR A 363 20.24 0.95 -12.53
CA THR A 363 19.55 1.83 -13.49
C THR A 363 19.05 3.12 -12.86
N VAL A 364 18.45 3.05 -11.66
CA VAL A 364 17.73 4.17 -11.02
C VAL A 364 18.05 4.31 -9.53
N GLY A 365 19.19 3.78 -9.08
CA GLY A 365 19.55 3.69 -7.66
C GLY A 365 19.40 4.97 -6.85
N ASP A 366 19.70 6.13 -7.43
CA ASP A 366 19.61 7.46 -6.78
C ASP A 366 18.18 8.00 -6.68
N SER A 367 17.23 7.42 -7.40
CA SER A 367 15.85 7.89 -7.54
C SER A 367 14.82 6.90 -6.98
N VAL A 368 15.24 5.93 -6.16
CA VAL A 368 14.39 4.85 -5.66
C VAL A 368 14.68 4.50 -4.20
N ILE A 369 13.63 4.21 -3.45
CA ILE A 369 13.69 3.52 -2.16
C ILE A 369 13.28 2.06 -2.37
N LEU A 370 14.17 1.14 -1.98
CA LEU A 370 13.93 -0.29 -2.10
C LEU A 370 12.88 -0.77 -1.10
N PHE A 371 11.97 -1.59 -1.57
CA PHE A 371 10.93 -2.24 -0.79
C PHE A 371 11.18 -3.75 -0.71
N ASN A 372 11.36 -4.37 0.45
CA ASN A 372 11.38 -3.82 1.83
C ASN A 372 12.64 -4.34 2.55
N ALA A 373 13.04 -3.75 3.69
CA ALA A 373 14.19 -4.26 4.46
C ALA A 373 13.97 -5.71 4.92
N TYR A 374 12.81 -6.00 5.53
CA TYR A 374 12.48 -7.30 6.10
C TYR A 374 11.11 -7.81 5.60
N ASN A 375 10.90 -9.12 5.71
CA ASN A 375 9.61 -9.74 5.40
C ASN A 375 8.53 -9.29 6.40
N ASP A 376 7.41 -8.80 5.88
CA ASP A 376 6.24 -8.40 6.65
C ASP A 376 5.27 -9.58 6.82
N LEU A 377 5.66 -10.58 7.62
CA LEU A 377 4.89 -11.83 7.76
C LEU A 377 3.49 -11.66 8.38
N TRP A 378 3.23 -10.50 8.97
CA TRP A 378 1.94 -10.10 9.55
C TRP A 378 0.90 -9.69 8.50
N LYS A 379 1.32 -9.38 7.27
CA LYS A 379 0.40 -9.02 6.18
C LYS A 379 -0.43 -10.22 5.75
N ALA A 380 -1.62 -9.99 5.20
CA ALA A 380 -2.32 -11.02 4.43
C ALA A 380 -1.50 -11.37 3.16
N ASP A 381 -1.70 -12.56 2.59
CA ASP A 381 -0.92 -13.01 1.41
C ASP A 381 -1.11 -12.08 0.19
N GLY A 382 -2.29 -11.48 0.06
CA GLY A 382 -2.64 -10.51 -0.95
C GLY A 382 -2.62 -11.05 -2.38
N ALA A 383 -2.40 -10.15 -3.34
CA ALA A 383 -2.34 -10.53 -4.74
C ALA A 383 -1.06 -11.34 -5.02
N GLN A 384 -1.18 -12.40 -5.84
CA GLN A 384 -0.08 -13.30 -6.19
C GLN A 384 0.66 -13.90 -4.96
N ASN A 385 0.00 -14.00 -3.81
CA ASN A 385 0.54 -14.59 -2.57
C ASN A 385 1.93 -14.05 -2.15
N CYS A 386 2.25 -12.79 -2.46
CA CYS A 386 3.61 -12.26 -2.39
C CYS A 386 3.86 -11.26 -1.25
N GLU A 387 2.81 -10.65 -0.68
CA GLU A 387 2.91 -9.47 0.21
C GLU A 387 3.80 -9.68 1.45
N LYS A 388 3.96 -10.92 1.89
CA LYS A 388 4.77 -11.28 3.06
C LYS A 388 6.29 -11.34 2.77
N TYR A 389 6.71 -11.38 1.50
CA TYR A 389 8.05 -11.88 1.12
C TYR A 389 8.91 -10.89 0.32
N TRP A 390 8.79 -9.59 0.59
CA TRP A 390 9.56 -8.53 -0.09
C TRP A 390 10.88 -8.16 0.60
N GLY A 391 11.19 -8.76 1.74
CA GLY A 391 12.35 -8.44 2.57
C GLY A 391 13.68 -8.80 1.92
N ILE A 392 14.42 -7.80 1.44
CA ILE A 392 15.72 -8.01 0.78
C ILE A 392 16.76 -8.59 1.75
N LEU A 393 16.69 -8.27 3.05
CA LEU A 393 17.58 -8.81 4.08
C LEU A 393 17.07 -10.12 4.72
N SER A 394 15.95 -10.67 4.24
CA SER A 394 15.31 -11.86 4.80
C SER A 394 15.58 -13.15 4.00
N ASN A 395 16.58 -13.12 3.10
CA ASN A 395 16.89 -14.20 2.17
C ASN A 395 17.95 -15.17 2.66
#